data_AF-A0A3D3RB33-F1
#
_entry.id   AF-A0A3D3RB33-F1
#
_cell.length_a   1.000
_cell.length_b   1.000
_cell.length_c   1.000
_cell.angle_alpha   90.00
_cell.angle_beta   90.00
_cell.angle_gamma   90.00
#
_symmetry.space_group_name_H-M   'P 1'
#
loop_
_entity.id
_entity.type
_entity.pdbx_description
1 polymer ?
#
loop_
_entity_poly.entity_id
_entity_poly.type
_entity_poly.pdbx_seq_one_letter_code
_entity_poly.pdbx_strand_id
1 'polypeptide(L)'
;MTLFTLFAFVLLCCQVLTAADPMKKKTGSTADAKSKETDELVSLNRQKTVLLDLPHKKLLLKTHVCLQEGVLEMLLCKKQTKEHESILSIESPATAIHAGLLAIGAKVGTPVKFTPEFQPPQGQKLKLELVWKDKDGKEQRELAQQWVRTATSRYFTAMLDRLPEGVTIDKKSELRYDEKYKELIWFGQMSKETRDQFLTKSRDKAFQKAIKKFYDESQPRIMKADWIFAGSGFALDEMTGEKYYYAESGDLICVANFPTAIIDVNIASSASGEGNLLFEANKDKIPPRGTPVTIEITLAEDESKDKSKDGTK
;
A
#
# COMPACT_ATOMS: atom_id res chain seq x y z
N MET A 1 -29.39 -3.18 -80.86
CA MET A 1 -30.31 -4.12 -81.53
C MET A 1 -30.07 -5.51 -80.96
N THR A 2 -30.93 -5.95 -80.04
CA THR A 2 -31.68 -7.23 -80.08
C THR A 2 -32.40 -7.36 -78.75
N LEU A 3 -33.73 -7.37 -78.87
CA LEU A 3 -34.75 -7.50 -77.85
C LEU A 3 -35.00 -9.00 -77.63
N PHE A 4 -35.04 -9.47 -76.38
CA PHE A 4 -35.69 -10.76 -76.07
C PHE A 4 -36.53 -10.63 -74.80
N THR A 5 -37.83 -10.62 -75.05
CA THR A 5 -38.94 -10.77 -74.11
C THR A 5 -39.01 -12.24 -73.67
N LEU A 6 -39.20 -12.51 -72.38
CA LEU A 6 -39.73 -13.81 -71.94
C LEU A 6 -40.81 -13.62 -70.87
N PHE A 7 -41.89 -14.35 -71.10
CA PHE A 7 -43.20 -14.30 -70.45
C PHE A 7 -43.18 -14.83 -69.00
N ALA A 8 -44.12 -14.29 -68.23
CA ALA A 8 -44.46 -14.64 -66.86
C ALA A 8 -45.01 -16.06 -66.67
N PHE A 9 -44.84 -16.61 -65.47
CA PHE A 9 -45.85 -17.46 -64.83
C PHE A 9 -45.76 -17.34 -63.30
N VAL A 10 -46.74 -16.64 -62.73
CA VAL A 10 -47.03 -16.61 -61.29
C VAL A 10 -47.84 -17.88 -61.00
N LEU A 11 -47.29 -18.82 -60.23
CA LEU A 11 -48.03 -19.97 -59.73
C LEU A 11 -48.31 -19.76 -58.24
N LEU A 12 -49.58 -19.48 -57.95
CA LEU A 12 -50.17 -19.43 -56.62
C LEU A 12 -50.50 -20.87 -56.19
N CYS A 13 -49.71 -21.45 -55.28
CA CYS A 13 -50.07 -22.70 -54.60
C CYS A 13 -50.43 -22.40 -53.14
N CYS A 14 -51.73 -22.49 -52.85
CA CYS A 14 -52.27 -22.61 -51.50
C CYS A 14 -52.18 -24.08 -51.02
N GLN A 15 -52.18 -24.22 -49.68
CA GLN A 15 -52.43 -25.43 -48.87
C GLN A 15 -51.17 -26.26 -48.54
N VAL A 16 -50.90 -26.72 -47.31
CA VAL A 16 -51.65 -26.88 -46.05
C VAL A 16 -50.65 -26.69 -44.89
N LEU A 17 -51.02 -25.98 -43.80
CA LEU A 17 -50.28 -26.04 -42.53
C LEU A 17 -50.44 -27.46 -41.95
N THR A 18 -49.37 -28.25 -41.94
CA THR A 18 -49.31 -29.48 -41.13
C THR A 18 -49.04 -29.12 -39.68
N ALA A 19 -49.92 -29.63 -38.82
CA ALA A 19 -49.86 -29.48 -37.38
C ALA A 19 -48.58 -30.11 -36.80
N ALA A 20 -48.05 -29.45 -35.76
CA ALA A 20 -46.89 -29.86 -35.01
C ALA A 20 -47.05 -31.24 -34.35
N ASP A 21 -46.00 -32.05 -34.38
CA ASP A 21 -45.86 -33.26 -33.57
C ASP A 21 -45.86 -32.92 -32.06
N PRO A 22 -46.53 -33.71 -31.21
CA PRO A 22 -46.53 -33.48 -29.78
C PRO A 22 -45.17 -33.84 -29.17
N MET A 23 -44.55 -32.85 -28.50
CA MET A 23 -43.36 -33.03 -27.67
C MET A 23 -43.54 -34.18 -26.66
N LYS A 24 -42.73 -35.23 -26.79
CA LYS A 24 -42.50 -36.20 -25.72
C LYS A 24 -41.85 -35.49 -24.53
N LYS A 25 -42.62 -35.37 -23.45
CA LYS A 25 -42.18 -35.04 -22.10
C LYS A 25 -41.11 -36.04 -21.67
N LYS A 26 -39.83 -35.64 -21.63
CA LYS A 26 -38.81 -36.36 -20.85
C LYS A 26 -38.63 -35.66 -19.51
N THR A 27 -39.10 -36.39 -18.52
CA THR A 27 -38.87 -36.26 -17.09
C THR A 27 -37.40 -36.06 -16.75
N GLY A 28 -37.16 -35.29 -15.68
CA GLY A 28 -35.86 -34.74 -15.34
C GLY A 28 -34.75 -35.74 -15.02
N SER A 29 -33.54 -35.20 -15.14
CA SER A 29 -32.37 -35.59 -14.36
C SER A 29 -31.67 -34.30 -13.96
N THR A 30 -32.09 -33.73 -12.84
CA THR A 30 -31.30 -32.78 -12.05
C THR A 30 -30.27 -33.57 -11.27
N ALA A 31 -29.06 -33.71 -11.80
CA ALA A 31 -27.85 -34.01 -11.04
C ALA A 31 -26.62 -33.73 -11.91
N ASP A 32 -25.65 -33.07 -11.28
CA ASP A 32 -24.27 -32.87 -11.73
C ASP A 32 -24.00 -31.84 -12.83
N ALA A 33 -24.39 -30.59 -12.58
CA ALA A 33 -23.57 -29.45 -12.96
C ALA A 33 -22.70 -29.04 -11.76
N LYS A 34 -21.70 -29.87 -11.42
CA LYS A 34 -20.54 -29.39 -10.66
C LYS A 34 -19.78 -28.46 -11.60
N SER A 35 -19.94 -27.16 -11.41
CA SER A 35 -19.05 -26.16 -11.99
C SER A 35 -17.61 -26.52 -11.59
N LYS A 36 -16.77 -26.84 -12.57
CA LYS A 36 -15.32 -26.80 -12.38
C LYS A 36 -14.99 -25.38 -11.95
N GLU A 37 -14.65 -25.18 -10.68
CA GLU A 37 -13.90 -24.00 -10.25
C GLU A 37 -12.61 -24.01 -11.07
N THR A 38 -12.56 -23.18 -12.11
CA THR A 38 -11.29 -22.84 -12.72
C THR A 38 -10.58 -21.94 -11.73
N ASP A 39 -9.43 -22.42 -11.24
CA ASP A 39 -8.48 -21.70 -10.38
C ASP A 39 -7.80 -20.53 -11.12
N GLU A 40 -8.55 -19.87 -12.02
CA GLU A 40 -8.08 -18.89 -12.98
C GLU A 40 -8.25 -17.49 -12.39
N LEU A 41 -7.12 -16.78 -12.30
CA LEU A 41 -7.07 -15.40 -11.84
C LEU A 41 -7.85 -14.49 -12.79
N VAL A 42 -8.76 -13.67 -12.24
CA VAL A 42 -9.56 -12.71 -13.01
C VAL A 42 -8.87 -11.35 -13.04
N SER A 43 -8.59 -10.82 -14.24
CA SER A 43 -8.00 -9.48 -14.39
C SER A 43 -9.04 -8.38 -14.20
N LEU A 44 -8.75 -7.40 -13.33
CA LEU A 44 -9.62 -6.26 -13.05
C LEU A 44 -9.29 -4.99 -13.85
N ASN A 45 -8.18 -5.00 -14.61
CA ASN A 45 -7.78 -3.90 -15.48
C ASN A 45 -7.19 -4.38 -16.81
N ARG A 46 -7.09 -3.47 -17.80
CA ARG A 46 -6.59 -3.80 -19.15
C ARG A 46 -5.15 -4.27 -19.16
N GLN A 47 -4.32 -3.74 -18.26
CA GLN A 47 -2.90 -4.05 -18.16
C GLN A 47 -2.63 -5.41 -17.49
N LYS A 48 -3.64 -6.08 -16.93
CA LYS A 48 -3.48 -7.36 -16.21
C LYS A 48 -2.50 -7.28 -15.03
N THR A 49 -2.49 -6.13 -14.37
CA THR A 49 -1.66 -5.84 -13.20
C THR A 49 -2.45 -5.96 -11.89
N VAL A 50 -3.78 -5.94 -11.93
CA VAL A 50 -4.65 -6.19 -10.78
C VAL A 50 -5.42 -7.48 -11.06
N LEU A 51 -5.12 -8.54 -10.31
CA LEU A 51 -5.72 -9.86 -10.50
C LEU A 51 -6.44 -10.31 -9.22
N LEU A 52 -7.65 -10.84 -9.40
CA LEU A 52 -8.48 -11.38 -8.34
C LEU A 52 -8.39 -12.90 -8.30
N ASP A 53 -8.00 -13.43 -7.15
CA ASP A 53 -8.12 -14.84 -6.77
C ASP A 53 -9.28 -14.96 -5.79
N LEU A 54 -10.49 -15.09 -6.32
CA LEU A 54 -11.70 -15.12 -5.51
C LEU A 54 -11.80 -16.37 -4.62
N PRO A 55 -11.48 -17.60 -5.11
CA PRO A 55 -11.51 -18.81 -4.28
C PRO A 55 -10.64 -18.68 -3.02
N HIS A 56 -9.44 -18.09 -3.14
CA HIS A 56 -8.53 -17.89 -2.01
C HIS A 56 -8.67 -16.53 -1.33
N LYS A 57 -9.60 -15.67 -1.78
CA LYS A 57 -9.81 -14.30 -1.31
C LYS A 57 -8.55 -13.45 -1.30
N LYS A 58 -7.78 -13.50 -2.39
CA LYS A 58 -6.56 -12.70 -2.57
C LYS A 58 -6.71 -11.69 -3.71
N LEU A 59 -6.16 -10.51 -3.50
CA LEU A 59 -5.92 -9.52 -4.55
C LEU A 59 -4.43 -9.48 -4.84
N LEU A 60 -4.04 -9.71 -6.09
CA LEU A 60 -2.65 -9.72 -6.54
C LEU A 60 -2.38 -8.46 -7.35
N LEU A 61 -1.40 -7.66 -6.90
CA LEU A 61 -0.95 -6.47 -7.59
C LEU A 61 0.43 -6.73 -8.21
N LYS A 62 0.54 -6.73 -9.53
CA LYS A 62 1.83 -6.83 -10.24
C LYS A 62 2.46 -5.45 -10.34
N THR A 63 3.61 -5.30 -9.70
CA THR A 63 4.31 -4.03 -9.52
C THR A 63 5.80 -4.20 -9.88
N HIS A 64 6.56 -3.12 -9.75
CA HIS A 64 8.02 -3.16 -9.82
C HIS A 64 8.63 -2.19 -8.84
N VAL A 65 9.86 -2.48 -8.38
CA VAL A 65 10.62 -1.56 -7.52
C VAL A 65 10.98 -0.29 -8.30
N CYS A 66 10.62 0.88 -7.78
CA CYS A 66 11.02 2.18 -8.33
C CYS A 66 11.98 2.95 -7.41
N LEU A 67 11.99 2.67 -6.10
CA LEU A 67 12.87 3.28 -5.11
C LEU A 67 13.39 2.22 -4.11
N GLN A 68 14.67 2.32 -3.74
CA GLN A 68 15.32 1.41 -2.79
C GLN A 68 15.80 2.11 -1.52
N GLU A 69 15.90 3.44 -1.54
CA GLU A 69 16.44 4.27 -0.47
C GLU A 69 15.80 5.66 -0.53
N GLY A 70 15.48 6.22 0.64
CA GLY A 70 14.80 7.51 0.76
C GLY A 70 13.65 7.47 1.77
N VAL A 71 13.23 8.66 2.20
CA VAL A 71 12.02 8.83 3.03
C VAL A 71 10.79 8.49 2.18
N LEU A 72 9.78 7.89 2.81
CA LEU A 72 8.62 7.35 2.11
C LEU A 72 7.34 8.09 2.48
N GLU A 73 6.55 8.40 1.46
CA GLU A 73 5.12 8.64 1.62
C GLU A 73 4.33 7.35 1.35
N MET A 74 4.80 6.51 0.42
CA MET A 74 4.06 5.34 -0.05
C MET A 74 4.90 4.04 -0.01
N LEU A 75 4.22 2.92 0.18
CA LEU A 75 4.72 1.62 -0.25
C LEU A 75 4.50 1.43 -1.75
N LEU A 76 3.29 1.75 -2.23
CA LEU A 76 2.87 1.58 -3.63
C LEU A 76 2.21 2.85 -4.14
N CYS A 77 2.61 3.29 -5.32
CA CYS A 77 1.92 4.35 -6.06
C CYS A 77 1.52 3.93 -7.47
N LYS A 78 0.68 4.76 -8.07
CA LYS A 78 0.38 4.68 -9.50
C LYS A 78 1.61 5.11 -10.31
N LYS A 79 1.80 4.52 -11.48
CA LYS A 79 2.88 4.88 -12.40
C LYS A 79 2.74 6.33 -12.89
N GLN A 80 3.87 7.02 -13.05
CA GLN A 80 4.01 8.43 -13.42
C GLN A 80 3.35 9.40 -12.44
N THR A 81 3.47 9.15 -11.13
CA THR A 81 2.95 10.07 -10.11
C THR A 81 3.96 10.30 -8.98
N LYS A 82 4.18 9.28 -8.15
CA LYS A 82 4.78 9.39 -6.81
C LYS A 82 6.01 8.50 -6.63
N GLU A 83 6.65 8.05 -7.72
CA GLU A 83 7.77 7.08 -7.66
C GLU A 83 9.02 7.56 -6.92
N HIS A 84 9.17 8.87 -6.70
CA HIS A 84 10.31 9.43 -5.96
C HIS A 84 10.19 9.27 -4.43
N GLU A 85 9.02 8.82 -3.96
CA GLU A 85 8.69 8.64 -2.53
C GLU A 85 7.89 7.34 -2.28
N SER A 86 7.98 6.40 -3.23
CA SER A 86 7.27 5.11 -3.23
C SER A 86 8.23 3.97 -3.53
N ILE A 87 8.19 2.86 -2.78
CA ILE A 87 9.05 1.69 -3.07
C ILE A 87 8.62 1.00 -4.37
N LEU A 88 7.31 0.83 -4.57
CA LEU A 88 6.71 0.10 -5.69
C LEU A 88 5.86 1.02 -6.56
N SER A 89 5.82 0.72 -7.86
CA SER A 89 4.96 1.39 -8.84
C SER A 89 4.12 0.38 -9.63
N ILE A 90 2.85 0.73 -9.87
CA ILE A 90 1.91 -0.08 -10.65
C ILE A 90 1.26 0.73 -11.78
N GLU A 91 1.11 0.09 -12.94
CA GLU A 91 0.29 0.60 -14.02
C GLU A 91 -1.14 0.06 -13.89
N SER A 92 -2.00 0.78 -13.17
CA SER A 92 -3.41 0.44 -12.99
C SER A 92 -4.21 1.69 -12.63
N PRO A 93 -5.50 1.80 -12.99
CA PRO A 93 -6.39 2.73 -12.31
C PRO A 93 -6.54 2.34 -10.83
N ALA A 94 -6.63 3.35 -9.96
CA ALA A 94 -6.83 3.19 -8.52
C ALA A 94 -8.17 2.48 -8.22
N THR A 95 -9.20 2.78 -9.00
CA THR A 95 -10.52 2.15 -8.92
C THR A 95 -10.50 0.61 -9.05
N ALA A 96 -9.61 0.04 -9.88
CA ALA A 96 -9.51 -1.43 -10.01
C ALA A 96 -8.97 -2.07 -8.72
N ILE A 97 -8.03 -1.42 -8.04
CA ILE A 97 -7.48 -1.90 -6.76
C ILE A 97 -8.57 -1.83 -5.69
N HIS A 98 -9.28 -0.71 -5.59
CA HIS A 98 -10.39 -0.55 -4.66
C HIS A 98 -11.47 -1.63 -4.88
N ALA A 99 -11.90 -1.84 -6.13
CA ALA A 99 -12.88 -2.86 -6.47
C ALA A 99 -12.39 -4.27 -6.11
N GLY A 100 -11.11 -4.57 -6.31
CA GLY A 100 -10.50 -5.83 -5.90
C GLY A 100 -10.53 -6.06 -4.40
N LEU A 101 -10.28 -5.03 -3.60
CA LEU A 101 -10.35 -5.11 -2.13
C LEU A 101 -11.78 -5.43 -1.67
N LEU A 102 -12.79 -4.78 -2.27
CA LEU A 102 -14.19 -5.09 -2.01
C LEU A 102 -14.54 -6.54 -2.43
N ALA A 103 -14.03 -7.00 -3.57
CA ALA A 103 -14.30 -8.34 -4.10
C ALA A 103 -13.76 -9.46 -3.19
N ILE A 104 -12.61 -9.26 -2.53
CA ILE A 104 -12.09 -10.20 -1.53
C ILE A 104 -12.79 -10.09 -0.16
N GLY A 105 -13.80 -9.22 -0.04
CA GLY A 105 -14.61 -9.03 1.16
C GLY A 105 -14.06 -8.02 2.17
N ALA A 106 -13.12 -7.16 1.77
CA ALA A 106 -12.61 -6.13 2.66
C ALA A 106 -13.67 -5.06 2.92
N LYS A 107 -13.82 -4.68 4.18
CA LYS A 107 -14.71 -3.58 4.58
C LYS A 107 -13.97 -2.26 4.50
N VAL A 108 -14.48 -1.37 3.65
CA VAL A 108 -14.00 0.01 3.60
C VAL A 108 -14.31 0.72 4.92
N GLY A 109 -13.38 1.55 5.39
CA GLY A 109 -13.64 2.43 6.53
C GLY A 109 -13.58 3.90 6.14
N THR A 110 -12.74 4.67 6.82
CA THR A 110 -12.63 6.11 6.62
C THR A 110 -11.17 6.53 6.57
N PRO A 111 -10.77 7.43 5.65
CA PRO A 111 -9.45 8.04 5.65
C PRO A 111 -9.13 8.81 6.94
N VAL A 112 -7.85 9.10 7.12
CA VAL A 112 -7.34 9.94 8.21
C VAL A 112 -8.07 11.29 8.29
N LYS A 113 -8.22 11.82 9.50
CA LYS A 113 -8.61 13.22 9.72
C LYS A 113 -7.54 13.88 10.58
N PHE A 114 -7.11 15.08 10.20
CA PHE A 114 -6.11 15.84 10.97
C PHE A 114 -6.74 16.88 11.90
N THR A 115 -7.83 17.51 11.47
CA THR A 115 -8.51 18.59 12.19
C THR A 115 -9.95 18.21 12.55
N PRO A 116 -10.48 18.66 13.70
CA PRO A 116 -9.79 19.42 14.75
C PRO A 116 -8.84 18.56 15.61
N GLU A 117 -9.00 17.24 15.58
CA GLU A 117 -8.13 16.27 16.26
C GLU A 117 -7.74 15.17 15.29
N PHE A 118 -6.53 14.65 15.46
CA PHE A 118 -6.05 13.53 14.66
C PHE A 118 -6.88 12.27 14.93
N GLN A 119 -7.46 11.71 13.87
CA GLN A 119 -8.10 10.40 13.88
C GLN A 119 -7.40 9.52 12.83
N PRO A 120 -6.82 8.38 13.21
CA PRO A 120 -6.16 7.50 12.27
C PRO A 120 -7.17 6.93 11.25
N PRO A 121 -6.70 6.46 10.09
CA PRO A 121 -7.55 5.75 9.15
C PRO A 121 -8.20 4.54 9.83
N GLN A 122 -9.46 4.29 9.50
CA GLN A 122 -10.24 3.14 9.98
C GLN A 122 -10.64 2.27 8.79
N GLY A 123 -10.92 1.00 9.05
CA GLY A 123 -11.33 0.04 8.02
C GLY A 123 -10.82 -1.36 8.30
N GLN A 124 -10.97 -2.24 7.33
CA GLN A 124 -10.47 -3.59 7.41
C GLN A 124 -8.94 -3.61 7.48
N LYS A 125 -8.39 -4.29 8.48
CA LYS A 125 -6.96 -4.61 8.55
C LYS A 125 -6.61 -5.62 7.46
N LEU A 126 -5.53 -5.36 6.74
CA LEU A 126 -5.04 -6.15 5.62
C LEU A 126 -3.67 -6.76 5.95
N LYS A 127 -3.41 -7.94 5.38
CA LYS A 127 -2.08 -8.55 5.32
C LYS A 127 -1.55 -8.36 3.90
N LEU A 128 -0.37 -7.77 3.78
CA LEU A 128 0.33 -7.53 2.52
C LEU A 128 1.62 -8.35 2.52
N GLU A 129 1.69 -9.33 1.61
CA GLU A 129 2.91 -10.11 1.37
C GLU A 129 3.52 -9.71 0.03
N LEU A 130 4.82 -9.42 0.04
CA LEU A 130 5.59 -9.09 -1.15
C LEU A 130 6.26 -10.36 -1.65
N VAL A 131 6.04 -10.68 -2.92
CA VAL A 131 6.57 -11.88 -3.58
C VAL A 131 7.39 -11.46 -4.78
N TRP A 132 8.65 -11.88 -4.83
CA TRP A 132 9.57 -11.57 -5.93
C TRP A 132 10.55 -12.72 -6.17
N LYS A 133 11.30 -12.66 -7.26
CA LYS A 133 12.43 -13.56 -7.49
C LYS A 133 13.73 -12.85 -7.16
N ASP A 134 14.60 -13.49 -6.39
CA ASP A 134 15.95 -12.98 -6.16
C ASP A 134 16.84 -13.14 -7.40
N LYS A 135 18.11 -12.72 -7.27
CA LYS A 135 19.12 -12.80 -8.33
C LYS A 135 19.38 -14.23 -8.83
N ASP A 136 19.07 -15.25 -8.02
CA ASP A 136 19.25 -16.66 -8.33
C ASP A 136 17.95 -17.27 -8.91
N GLY A 137 16.91 -16.44 -9.09
CA GLY A 137 15.61 -16.84 -9.61
C GLY A 137 14.70 -17.52 -8.57
N LYS A 138 15.14 -17.61 -7.31
CA LYS A 138 14.36 -18.23 -6.23
C LYS A 138 13.29 -17.26 -5.75
N GLU A 139 12.09 -17.78 -5.53
CA GLU A 139 10.99 -17.01 -4.95
C GLU A 139 11.30 -16.64 -3.50
N GLN A 140 11.10 -15.36 -3.20
CA GLN A 140 11.19 -14.77 -1.88
C GLN A 140 9.83 -14.19 -1.50
N ARG A 141 9.53 -14.24 -0.21
CA ARG A 141 8.26 -13.79 0.37
C ARG A 141 8.54 -13.11 1.71
N GLU A 142 8.08 -11.87 1.85
CA GLU A 142 8.16 -11.13 3.11
C GLU A 142 6.89 -10.29 3.32
N LEU A 143 6.55 -10.01 4.58
CA LEU A 143 5.53 -9.00 4.88
C LEU A 143 6.01 -7.63 4.40
N ALA A 144 5.11 -6.83 3.84
CA ALA A 144 5.43 -5.50 3.32
C ALA A 144 6.09 -4.57 4.36
N GLN A 145 5.76 -4.75 5.64
CA GLN A 145 6.39 -4.06 6.76
C GLN A 145 7.93 -4.23 6.78
N GLN A 146 8.47 -5.36 6.33
CA GLN A 146 9.92 -5.62 6.35
C GLN A 146 10.70 -4.67 5.44
N TRP A 147 10.06 -4.16 4.39
CA TRP A 147 10.66 -3.22 3.44
C TRP A 147 10.60 -1.76 3.93
N VAL A 148 9.95 -1.51 5.07
CA VAL A 148 9.76 -0.18 5.64
C VAL A 148 10.38 -0.12 7.04
N ARG A 149 11.18 0.90 7.31
CA ARG A 149 11.80 1.11 8.63
C ARG A 149 11.71 2.57 9.05
N THR A 150 11.92 2.84 10.34
CA THR A 150 11.90 4.21 10.84
C THR A 150 12.97 5.07 10.17
N ALA A 151 12.60 6.29 9.77
CA ALA A 151 13.50 7.26 9.17
C ALA A 151 14.66 7.60 10.11
N THR A 152 15.87 7.38 9.62
CA THR A 152 17.12 7.67 10.34
C THR A 152 17.80 8.92 9.79
N SER A 153 17.59 9.21 8.50
CA SER A 153 18.11 10.41 7.82
C SER A 153 17.28 11.67 8.14
N ARG A 154 17.22 12.04 9.42
CA ARG A 154 16.50 13.21 9.91
C ARG A 154 17.21 13.87 11.09
N TYR A 155 16.70 15.03 11.50
CA TYR A 155 17.12 15.68 12.74
C TYR A 155 16.40 15.07 13.96
N PHE A 156 17.19 14.84 15.00
CA PHE A 156 16.75 14.48 16.34
C PHE A 156 17.09 15.63 17.27
N THR A 157 16.13 16.08 18.08
CA THR A 157 16.31 17.20 18.99
C THR A 157 16.11 16.79 20.44
N ALA A 158 16.77 17.52 21.34
CA ALA A 158 16.60 17.42 22.78
C ALA A 158 16.86 18.78 23.42
N MET A 159 15.98 19.21 24.31
CA MET A 159 16.17 20.46 25.05
C MET A 159 17.43 20.39 25.91
N LEU A 160 18.21 21.48 25.89
CA LEU A 160 19.43 21.67 26.65
C LEU A 160 19.65 23.18 26.90
N ASP A 161 19.48 23.61 28.15
CA ASP A 161 19.53 25.04 28.53
C ASP A 161 20.85 25.73 28.18
N ARG A 162 21.96 24.99 28.25
CA ARG A 162 23.30 25.44 27.85
C ARG A 162 24.19 24.25 27.56
N LEU A 163 25.15 24.45 26.65
CA LEU A 163 26.20 23.46 26.44
C LEU A 163 27.04 23.33 27.74
N PRO A 164 27.37 22.11 28.21
CA PRO A 164 28.16 21.94 29.41
C PRO A 164 29.55 22.59 29.27
N GLU A 165 30.08 23.10 30.38
CA GLU A 165 31.39 23.75 30.40
C GLU A 165 32.49 22.81 29.87
N GLY A 166 33.36 23.33 29.00
CA GLY A 166 34.44 22.58 28.37
C GLY A 166 34.01 21.66 27.22
N VAL A 167 32.72 21.49 26.94
CA VAL A 167 32.25 20.75 25.77
C VAL A 167 32.36 21.63 24.53
N THR A 168 33.16 21.18 23.56
CA THR A 168 33.25 21.80 22.23
C THR A 168 32.67 20.84 21.19
N ILE A 169 31.82 21.35 20.30
CA ILE A 169 31.24 20.61 19.18
C ILE A 169 32.05 20.90 17.92
N ASP A 170 32.59 19.85 17.29
CA ASP A 170 33.30 19.97 16.01
C ASP A 170 32.31 20.35 14.89
N LYS A 171 32.69 21.33 14.06
CA LYS A 171 31.91 21.74 12.88
C LYS A 171 31.70 20.60 11.88
N LYS A 172 32.58 19.60 11.84
CA LYS A 172 32.47 18.40 10.99
C LYS A 172 31.56 17.33 11.58
N SER A 173 31.17 17.45 12.84
CA SER A 173 30.22 16.52 13.47
C SER A 173 28.82 16.71 12.91
N GLU A 174 27.91 15.76 13.11
CA GLU A 174 26.46 15.94 12.91
C GLU A 174 25.76 16.56 14.13
N LEU A 175 26.45 16.67 15.28
CA LEU A 175 25.91 17.30 16.47
C LEU A 175 25.96 18.83 16.35
N ARG A 176 24.89 19.52 16.74
CA ARG A 176 24.81 20.99 16.82
C ARG A 176 24.14 21.40 18.12
N TYR A 177 24.44 22.61 18.57
CA TYR A 177 23.73 23.25 19.67
C TYR A 177 23.13 24.57 19.16
N ASP A 178 21.81 24.70 19.30
CA ASP A 178 21.08 25.93 19.00
C ASP A 178 20.87 26.72 20.29
N GLU A 179 21.61 27.82 20.43
CA GLU A 179 21.55 28.68 21.61
C GLU A 179 20.25 29.49 21.71
N LYS A 180 19.57 29.75 20.58
CA LYS A 180 18.33 30.52 20.54
C LYS A 180 17.17 29.67 21.04
N TYR A 181 17.08 28.43 20.56
CA TYR A 181 16.02 27.49 20.92
C TYR A 181 16.35 26.61 22.12
N LYS A 182 17.60 26.67 22.62
CA LYS A 182 18.09 25.85 23.73
C LYS A 182 17.95 24.36 23.42
N GLU A 183 18.41 23.96 22.25
CA GLU A 183 18.29 22.60 21.75
C GLU A 183 19.64 22.02 21.34
N LEU A 184 19.87 20.76 21.71
CA LEU A 184 20.87 19.93 21.08
C LEU A 184 20.23 19.23 19.88
N ILE A 185 20.95 19.16 18.77
CA ILE A 185 20.45 18.63 17.50
C ILE A 185 21.45 17.61 16.98
N TRP A 186 20.97 16.46 16.50
CA TRP A 186 21.77 15.43 15.84
C TRP A 186 21.14 15.05 14.51
N PHE A 187 21.93 14.84 13.47
CA PHE A 187 21.46 14.37 12.17
C PHE A 187 21.91 12.94 11.88
N GLY A 188 21.01 12.11 11.36
CA GLY A 188 21.34 10.76 10.89
C GLY A 188 21.37 9.69 11.98
N GLN A 189 21.79 8.48 11.61
CA GLN A 189 22.02 7.38 12.55
C GLN A 189 23.28 7.62 13.39
N MET A 190 23.15 7.61 14.71
CA MET A 190 24.28 7.67 15.63
C MET A 190 24.90 6.28 15.83
N SER A 191 26.20 6.14 15.59
CA SER A 191 26.94 4.92 15.93
C SER A 191 27.19 4.82 17.44
N LYS A 192 27.41 3.60 17.92
CA LYS A 192 27.72 3.33 19.34
C LYS A 192 29.00 4.04 19.76
N GLU A 193 30.00 4.04 18.89
CA GLU A 193 31.31 4.66 19.11
C GLU A 193 31.16 6.18 19.25
N THR A 194 30.38 6.81 18.36
CA THR A 194 30.11 8.25 18.41
C THR A 194 29.36 8.62 19.68
N ARG A 195 28.34 7.83 20.06
CA ARG A 195 27.62 8.00 21.33
C ARG A 195 28.59 7.98 22.50
N ASP A 196 29.42 6.94 22.58
CA ASP A 196 30.34 6.74 23.71
C ASP A 196 31.39 7.86 23.78
N GLN A 197 31.90 8.33 22.64
CA GLN A 197 32.77 9.50 22.55
C GLN A 197 32.12 10.78 23.07
N PHE A 198 30.83 11.02 22.78
CA PHE A 198 30.14 12.17 23.35
C PHE A 198 29.89 12.02 24.85
N LEU A 199 29.57 10.81 25.33
CA LEU A 199 29.36 10.55 26.75
C LEU A 199 30.62 10.79 27.60
N THR A 200 31.82 10.68 27.03
CA THR A 200 33.06 11.03 27.74
C THR A 200 33.32 12.54 27.83
N LYS A 201 32.67 13.36 26.98
CA LYS A 201 32.90 14.83 26.95
C LYS A 201 32.27 15.56 28.13
N SER A 202 31.25 15.01 28.78
CA SER A 202 30.63 15.64 29.94
C SER A 202 29.91 14.65 30.85
N ARG A 203 29.89 14.97 32.16
CA ARG A 203 29.06 14.30 33.17
C ARG A 203 27.71 14.97 33.38
N ASP A 204 27.42 16.05 32.66
CA ASP A 204 26.13 16.73 32.72
C ASP A 204 24.99 15.76 32.35
N LYS A 205 23.98 15.68 33.22
CA LYS A 205 22.91 14.69 33.10
C LYS A 205 22.00 14.97 31.90
N ALA A 206 21.72 16.23 31.58
CA ALA A 206 20.85 16.60 30.47
C ALA A 206 21.55 16.29 29.14
N PHE A 207 22.82 16.64 29.01
CA PHE A 207 23.64 16.30 27.86
C PHE A 207 23.74 14.77 27.66
N GLN A 208 24.08 14.01 28.70
CA GLN A 208 24.15 12.54 28.59
C GLN A 208 22.79 11.92 28.22
N LYS A 209 21.69 12.45 28.75
CA LYS A 209 20.34 12.01 28.40
C LYS A 209 20.04 12.30 26.92
N ALA A 210 20.40 13.48 26.42
CA ALA A 210 20.23 13.84 25.02
C ALA A 210 21.03 12.93 24.08
N ILE A 211 22.30 12.67 24.38
CA ILE A 211 23.16 11.78 23.58
C ILE A 211 22.61 10.34 23.56
N LYS A 212 22.18 9.80 24.71
CA LYS A 212 21.54 8.47 24.79
C LYS A 212 20.24 8.44 23.97
N LYS A 213 19.40 9.47 24.11
CA LYS A 213 18.17 9.63 23.32
C LYS A 213 18.46 9.61 21.81
N PHE A 214 19.46 10.36 21.35
CA PHE A 214 19.82 10.38 19.93
C PHE A 214 20.28 9.01 19.44
N TYR A 215 21.11 8.31 20.21
CA TYR A 215 21.48 6.95 19.87
C TYR A 215 20.25 6.04 19.76
N ASP A 216 19.43 5.98 20.81
CA ASP A 216 18.28 5.08 20.86
C ASP A 216 17.26 5.38 19.75
N GLU A 217 16.92 6.66 19.54
CA GLU A 217 15.91 7.07 18.55
C GLU A 217 16.40 6.95 17.11
N SER A 218 17.70 7.13 16.86
CA SER A 218 18.27 7.08 15.50
C SER A 218 18.56 5.68 14.98
N GLN A 219 18.35 4.63 15.79
CA GLN A 219 18.48 3.26 15.30
C GLN A 219 17.29 2.89 14.39
N PRO A 220 17.56 2.23 13.24
CA PRO A 220 16.51 1.76 12.36
C PRO A 220 15.67 0.68 13.04
N ARG A 221 14.34 0.82 12.96
CA ARG A 221 13.38 -0.17 13.45
C ARG A 221 12.39 -0.51 12.34
N ILE A 222 12.16 -1.79 12.11
CA ILE A 222 11.14 -2.26 11.15
C ILE A 222 9.76 -1.71 11.53
N MET A 223 8.98 -1.30 10.53
CA MET A 223 7.63 -0.82 10.73
C MET A 223 6.75 -1.89 11.40
N LYS A 224 5.94 -1.47 12.38
CA LYS A 224 4.98 -2.33 13.08
C LYS A 224 3.53 -1.93 12.86
N ALA A 225 3.29 -0.88 12.08
CA ALA A 225 1.94 -0.40 11.80
C ALA A 225 1.15 -1.41 10.96
N ASP A 226 -0.16 -1.33 11.11
CA ASP A 226 -1.11 -2.14 10.36
C ASP A 226 -1.53 -1.42 9.07
N TRP A 227 -1.77 -2.19 8.02
CA TRP A 227 -2.35 -1.71 6.76
C TRP A 227 -3.87 -1.69 6.86
N ILE A 228 -4.49 -0.52 6.68
CA ILE A 228 -5.93 -0.32 6.83
C ILE A 228 -6.54 0.07 5.49
N PHE A 229 -7.60 -0.65 5.09
CA PHE A 229 -8.41 -0.26 3.94
C PHE A 229 -9.29 0.96 4.24
N ALA A 230 -8.73 2.15 4.07
CA ALA A 230 -9.38 3.44 4.31
C ALA A 230 -10.38 3.83 3.21
N GLY A 231 -10.08 3.47 1.96
CA GLY A 231 -10.99 3.62 0.82
C GLY A 231 -10.87 4.89 -0.02
N SER A 232 -10.10 5.91 0.41
CA SER A 232 -10.03 7.24 -0.21
C SER A 232 -11.39 7.98 -0.20
N GLY A 233 -11.44 9.17 -0.78
CA GLY A 233 -12.67 9.94 -1.05
C GLY A 233 -12.93 10.17 -2.53
N PHE A 234 -14.02 10.90 -2.79
CA PHE A 234 -14.41 11.37 -4.12
C PHE A 234 -14.59 12.89 -4.09
N ALA A 235 -14.20 13.56 -5.17
CA ALA A 235 -14.58 14.93 -5.49
C ALA A 235 -15.66 14.95 -6.57
N LEU A 236 -16.43 16.02 -6.58
CA LEU A 236 -17.27 16.42 -7.71
C LEU A 236 -16.65 17.67 -8.32
N ASP A 237 -16.40 17.65 -9.62
CA ASP A 237 -16.10 18.88 -10.37
C ASP A 237 -17.41 19.68 -10.51
N GLU A 238 -17.46 20.86 -9.90
CA GLU A 238 -18.67 21.70 -9.89
C GLU A 238 -18.99 22.33 -11.27
N MET A 239 -18.00 22.42 -12.16
CA MET A 239 -18.18 22.97 -13.50
C MET A 239 -18.66 21.92 -14.50
N THR A 240 -18.13 20.70 -14.41
CA THR A 240 -18.43 19.61 -15.37
C THR A 240 -19.43 18.59 -14.83
N GLY A 241 -19.59 18.51 -13.50
CA GLY A 241 -20.38 17.48 -12.82
C GLY A 241 -19.70 16.10 -12.77
N GLU A 242 -18.44 16.00 -13.19
CA GLU A 242 -17.71 14.74 -13.18
C GLU A 242 -17.24 14.36 -11.78
N LYS A 243 -17.36 13.06 -11.44
CA LYS A 243 -16.85 12.52 -10.18
C LYS A 243 -15.40 12.08 -10.35
N TYR A 244 -14.52 12.59 -9.50
CA TYR A 244 -13.12 12.23 -9.45
C TYR A 244 -12.83 11.38 -8.21
N TYR A 245 -12.21 10.22 -8.38
CA TYR A 245 -11.76 9.40 -7.26
C TYR A 245 -10.36 9.85 -6.82
N TYR A 246 -10.20 10.32 -5.58
CA TYR A 246 -8.98 11.03 -5.19
C TYR A 246 -7.71 10.21 -5.38
N ALA A 247 -7.72 8.92 -5.03
CA ALA A 247 -6.57 8.02 -5.16
C ALA A 247 -6.01 7.87 -6.59
N GLU A 248 -6.74 8.32 -7.63
CA GLU A 248 -6.18 8.36 -8.99
C GLU A 248 -4.98 9.32 -9.11
N SER A 249 -4.78 10.22 -8.12
CA SER A 249 -3.56 11.03 -7.94
C SER A 249 -2.29 10.19 -7.68
N GLY A 250 -2.43 8.96 -7.18
CA GLY A 250 -1.30 8.06 -6.90
C GLY A 250 -1.24 7.49 -5.49
N ASP A 251 -2.14 7.89 -4.59
CA ASP A 251 -2.09 7.55 -3.16
C ASP A 251 -2.72 6.16 -2.91
N LEU A 252 -2.01 5.09 -3.30
CA LEU A 252 -2.56 3.73 -3.29
C LEU A 252 -2.33 3.01 -1.95
N ILE A 253 -1.07 2.84 -1.54
CA ILE A 253 -0.71 2.21 -0.26
C ILE A 253 0.29 3.12 0.45
N CYS A 254 -0.18 3.85 1.45
CA CYS A 254 0.56 4.94 2.07
C CYS A 254 1.17 4.53 3.41
N VAL A 255 2.38 5.04 3.69
CA VAL A 255 3.06 4.97 5.00
C VAL A 255 3.12 6.34 5.69
N ALA A 256 2.83 7.41 4.95
CA ALA A 256 2.36 8.68 5.50
C ALA A 256 0.84 8.79 5.29
N ASN A 257 0.13 9.40 6.23
CA ASN A 257 -1.32 9.43 6.19
C ASN A 257 -1.83 10.46 5.20
N PHE A 258 -2.75 10.04 4.32
CA PHE A 258 -3.39 10.89 3.34
C PHE A 258 -4.92 10.69 3.35
N PRO A 259 -5.72 11.77 3.31
CA PRO A 259 -7.16 11.66 3.14
C PRO A 259 -7.58 10.99 1.81
N THR A 260 -6.65 10.93 0.87
CA THR A 260 -6.79 10.40 -0.49
C THR A 260 -6.29 8.95 -0.63
N ALA A 261 -5.80 8.32 0.45
CA ALA A 261 -5.23 6.98 0.44
C ALA A 261 -6.29 5.87 0.28
N ILE A 262 -6.02 4.85 -0.55
CA ILE A 262 -6.83 3.61 -0.54
C ILE A 262 -6.50 2.78 0.71
N ILE A 263 -5.22 2.48 0.89
CA ILE A 263 -4.69 1.77 2.06
C ILE A 263 -3.72 2.69 2.78
N ASP A 264 -3.82 2.77 4.10
CA ASP A 264 -3.02 3.69 4.92
C ASP A 264 -2.60 3.00 6.23
N VAL A 265 -1.57 3.51 6.89
CA VAL A 265 -1.08 2.99 8.18
C VAL A 265 -1.92 3.51 9.34
N ASN A 266 -2.21 2.65 10.32
CA ASN A 266 -3.06 2.97 11.48
C ASN A 266 -2.39 3.86 12.57
N ILE A 267 -1.23 4.43 12.29
CA ILE A 267 -0.50 5.30 13.22
C ILE A 267 -0.38 6.70 12.63
N ALA A 268 -0.20 7.70 13.48
CA ALA A 268 0.11 9.05 13.03
C ALA A 268 1.48 9.08 12.34
N SER A 269 1.47 9.31 11.04
CA SER A 269 2.64 9.50 10.19
C SER A 269 2.32 10.63 9.22
N SER A 270 2.60 11.88 9.57
CA SER A 270 2.11 13.01 8.77
C SER A 270 3.06 13.38 7.64
N ALA A 271 2.51 13.60 6.44
CA ALA A 271 3.21 14.28 5.34
C ALA A 271 3.19 15.81 5.48
N SER A 272 2.36 16.37 6.37
CA SER A 272 2.19 17.83 6.55
C SER A 272 3.18 18.47 7.53
N GLY A 273 4.15 17.70 8.06
CA GLY A 273 5.32 18.24 8.76
C GLY A 273 5.15 18.55 10.26
N GLU A 274 3.96 18.40 10.85
CA GLU A 274 3.77 18.55 12.31
C GLU A 274 4.23 17.30 13.10
N GLY A 275 4.30 16.15 12.42
CA GLY A 275 5.01 14.95 12.86
C GLY A 275 5.99 14.55 11.77
N ASN A 276 7.23 14.18 12.13
CA ASN A 276 8.23 13.76 11.14
C ASN A 276 7.68 12.60 10.28
N LEU A 277 7.97 12.61 8.97
CA LEU A 277 7.83 11.43 8.12
C LEU A 277 8.52 10.26 8.82
N LEU A 278 7.72 9.27 9.24
CA LEU A 278 8.20 8.27 10.17
C LEU A 278 9.06 7.22 9.49
N PHE A 279 8.95 7.07 8.18
CA PHE A 279 9.43 5.89 7.49
C PHE A 279 10.35 6.19 6.31
N GLU A 280 11.33 5.31 6.12
CA GLU A 280 12.23 5.25 4.98
C GLU A 280 12.29 3.83 4.42
N ALA A 281 12.76 3.70 3.19
CA ALA A 281 12.96 2.42 2.53
C ALA A 281 14.06 1.60 3.22
N ASN A 282 13.76 0.34 3.54
CA ASN A 282 14.73 -0.59 4.09
C ASN A 282 15.56 -1.22 2.97
N LYS A 283 16.57 -0.49 2.51
CA LYS A 283 17.45 -0.87 1.39
C LYS A 283 17.97 -2.31 1.45
N ASP A 284 18.27 -2.82 2.64
CA ASP A 284 18.83 -4.17 2.82
C ASP A 284 17.83 -5.29 2.47
N LYS A 285 16.54 -4.96 2.38
CA LYS A 285 15.45 -5.89 2.07
C LYS A 285 14.91 -5.75 0.65
N ILE A 286 15.11 -4.59 0.03
CA ILE A 286 14.48 -4.25 -1.24
C ILE A 286 15.39 -4.68 -2.40
N PRO A 287 14.92 -5.53 -3.33
CA PRO A 287 15.71 -5.95 -4.49
C PRO A 287 15.99 -4.78 -5.44
N PRO A 288 16.91 -4.93 -6.41
CA PRO A 288 17.27 -3.87 -7.35
C PRO A 288 16.07 -3.19 -8.01
N ARG A 289 16.20 -1.88 -8.28
CA ARG A 289 15.21 -1.12 -9.04
C ARG A 289 14.85 -1.84 -10.35
N GLY A 290 13.56 -1.86 -10.67
CA GLY A 290 12.99 -2.56 -11.81
C GLY A 290 12.61 -4.02 -11.55
N THR A 291 12.99 -4.61 -10.39
CA THR A 291 12.60 -5.98 -10.04
C THR A 291 11.08 -6.08 -9.98
N PRO A 292 10.46 -7.04 -10.72
CA PRO A 292 9.03 -7.32 -10.60
C PRO A 292 8.69 -7.86 -9.20
N VAL A 293 7.65 -7.29 -8.60
CA VAL A 293 7.15 -7.69 -7.27
C VAL A 293 5.64 -7.84 -7.35
N THR A 294 5.11 -8.95 -6.87
CA THR A 294 3.68 -9.13 -6.66
C THR A 294 3.34 -8.81 -5.21
N ILE A 295 2.41 -7.89 -4.98
CA ILE A 295 1.80 -7.72 -3.67
C ILE A 295 0.59 -8.64 -3.60
N GLU A 296 0.61 -9.61 -2.70
CA GLU A 296 -0.56 -10.41 -2.34
C GLU A 296 -1.26 -9.75 -1.15
N ILE A 297 -2.52 -9.37 -1.33
CA ILE A 297 -3.34 -8.74 -0.31
C ILE A 297 -4.43 -9.70 0.12
N THR A 298 -4.51 -9.96 1.44
CA THR A 298 -5.60 -10.69 2.08
C THR A 298 -6.15 -9.90 3.25
N LEU A 299 -7.31 -10.32 3.76
CA LEU A 299 -7.80 -9.82 5.04
C LEU A 299 -6.85 -10.32 6.14
N ALA A 300 -6.50 -9.47 7.10
CA ALA A 300 -5.78 -9.94 8.28
C ALA A 300 -6.74 -10.76 9.15
N GLU A 301 -6.23 -11.83 9.76
CA GLU A 301 -7.00 -12.61 10.73
C GLU A 301 -7.24 -11.78 12.00
N ASP A 302 -8.45 -11.90 12.57
CA ASP A 302 -8.76 -11.30 13.86
C ASP A 302 -7.95 -12.02 14.96
N GLU A 303 -6.93 -11.37 15.50
CA GLU A 303 -6.15 -11.89 16.65
C GLU A 303 -7.04 -12.18 17.90
N SER A 304 -8.27 -11.65 17.93
CA SER A 304 -9.26 -11.95 18.97
C SER A 304 -9.77 -13.40 18.96
N LYS A 305 -9.64 -14.12 17.84
CA LYS A 305 -10.06 -15.53 17.74
C LYS A 305 -9.02 -16.53 18.26
N ASP A 306 -7.77 -16.10 18.45
CA ASP A 306 -6.70 -17.00 18.88
C ASP A 306 -6.58 -17.07 20.41
N LYS A 307 -6.94 -16.00 21.12
CA LYS A 307 -6.97 -15.99 22.60
C LYS A 307 -8.12 -16.79 23.24
N SER A 308 -9.10 -17.25 22.46
CA SER A 308 -10.18 -18.11 22.97
C SER A 308 -9.87 -19.61 22.89
N LYS A 309 -8.76 -20.01 22.25
CA LYS A 309 -8.35 -21.42 22.13
C LYS A 309 -7.32 -21.88 23.16
N ASP A 310 -6.65 -20.97 23.86
CA ASP A 310 -5.60 -21.30 24.83
C ASP A 310 -6.03 -21.13 26.31
N GLY A 311 -7.32 -20.88 26.54
CA GLY A 311 -7.92 -20.65 27.86
C GLY A 311 -8.75 -21.81 28.41
N THR A 312 -8.54 -23.04 27.95
CA THR A 312 -9.22 -24.21 28.52
C THR A 312 -8.28 -25.41 28.59
N LYS A 313 -7.45 -25.43 29.62
CA LYS A 313 -7.00 -26.63 30.32
C LYS A 313 -6.86 -26.34 31.81
#